data_AF-A0AAE1I3D2-F1
#
_entry.id   AF-A0AAE1I3D2-F1
#
_cell.length_a   1.000
_cell.length_b   1.000
_cell.length_c   1.000
_cell.angle_alpha   90.00
_cell.angle_beta   90.00
_cell.angle_gamma   90.00
#
_symmetry.space_group_name_H-M   'P 1'
#
loop_
_entity.id
_entity.type
_entity.pdbx_description
1 polymer ?
#
loop_
_entity_poly.entity_id
_entity_poly.type
_entity_poly.pdbx_seq_one_letter_code
_entity_poly.pdbx_strand_id
1 'polypeptide(L)' 'ACVFLFAGISMHKGYAFVQFANAFDARSACLGEDKRVVLGQTLDVNLVSEPKAHQTGRKRQNITKTGNDW' A
#
# COMPACT_ATOMS: atom_id res chain seq x y z
N ALA A 1 13.02 -10.13 -12.31
CA ALA A 1 11.63 -10.54 -12.07
C ALA A 1 11.59 -11.27 -10.74
N CYS A 2 10.93 -10.73 -9.71
CA CYS A 2 10.66 -11.49 -8.49
C CYS A 2 9.45 -12.36 -8.77
N VAL A 3 9.64 -13.68 -8.86
CA VAL A 3 8.60 -14.64 -9.20
C VAL A 3 7.86 -15.01 -7.91
N PHE A 4 6.96 -14.14 -7.45
CA PHE A 4 6.06 -14.47 -6.36
C PHE A 4 4.75 -15.03 -6.92
N LEU A 5 4.23 -16.09 -6.30
CA LEU A 5 2.95 -16.68 -6.70
C LEU A 5 1.80 -15.98 -5.97
N PHE A 6 0.96 -15.29 -6.74
CA PHE A 6 -0.25 -14.64 -6.22
C PHE A 6 -1.46 -15.56 -6.39
N ALA A 7 -2.30 -15.62 -5.36
CA ALA A 7 -3.57 -16.33 -5.39
C ALA A 7 -4.76 -15.41 -5.77
N GLY A 8 -4.61 -14.10 -5.59
CA GLY A 8 -5.64 -13.13 -5.97
C GLY A 8 -5.29 -11.68 -5.66
N ILE A 9 -6.02 -10.75 -6.29
CA ILE A 9 -5.91 -9.30 -6.05
C ILE A 9 -7.31 -8.71 -5.84
N SER A 10 -7.42 -7.76 -4.92
CA SER A 10 -8.61 -6.92 -4.74
C SER A 10 -8.20 -5.46 -4.72
N MET A 11 -8.82 -4.64 -5.56
CA MET A 11 -8.40 -3.26 -5.79
C MET A 11 -9.47 -2.28 -5.33
N HIS A 12 -9.05 -1.25 -4.59
CA HIS A 12 -9.92 -0.22 -4.04
C HIS A 12 -9.36 1.17 -4.34
N LYS A 13 -10.13 2.22 -4.03
CA LYS A 13 -9.70 3.59 -4.27
C LYS A 13 -8.55 3.97 -3.33
N GLY A 14 -7.33 3.91 -3.85
CA GLY A 14 -6.11 4.34 -3.15
C GLY A 14 -5.40 3.26 -2.32
N TYR A 15 -5.84 2.01 -2.40
CA TYR A 15 -5.17 0.84 -1.79
C TYR A 15 -5.59 -0.44 -2.51
N ALA A 16 -4.82 -1.50 -2.33
CA ALA A 16 -5.14 -2.84 -2.84
C ALA A 16 -4.73 -3.90 -1.82
N PHE A 17 -5.42 -5.03 -1.85
CA PHE A 17 -5.01 -6.24 -1.15
C PHE A 17 -4.47 -7.23 -2.18
N VAL A 18 -3.33 -7.83 -1.85
CA VAL A 18 -2.69 -8.86 -2.67
C VAL A 18 -2.58 -10.11 -1.81
N GLN A 19 -3.21 -11.19 -2.26
CA GLN A 19 -3.14 -12.48 -1.59
C GLN A 19 -2.02 -13.30 -2.25
N PHE A 20 -1.06 -13.73 -1.44
CA PHE A 20 -0.01 -14.65 -1.87
C PHE A 20 -0.41 -16.10 -1.60
N ALA A 21 0.12 -17.01 -2.40
CA ALA A 21 -0.05 -18.45 -2.21
C ALA A 21 0.68 -18.97 -0.95
N ASN A 22 1.75 -18.27 -0.51
CA ASN A 22 2.50 -18.62 0.68
C ASN A 22 2.89 -17.36 1.49
N ALA A 23 3.07 -17.54 2.80
CA ALA A 23 3.39 -16.45 3.73
C ALA A 23 4.85 -15.97 3.64
N PHE A 24 5.74 -16.76 3.03
CA PHE A 24 7.14 -16.38 2.84
C PHE A 24 7.26 -15.32 1.75
N ASP A 25 6.69 -15.57 0.57
CA ASP A 25 6.59 -14.65 -0.55
C ASP A 25 5.89 -13.35 -0.14
N ALA A 26 4.81 -13.45 0.65
CA ALA A 26 4.14 -12.28 1.18
C ALA A 26 5.09 -11.38 2.00
N ARG A 27 5.92 -11.97 2.86
CA ARG A 27 6.93 -11.26 3.65
C ARG A 27 8.02 -10.66 2.78
N SER A 28 8.57 -11.46 1.86
CA SER A 28 9.61 -11.00 0.93
C SER A 28 9.13 -9.84 0.05
N ALA A 29 7.89 -9.91 -0.44
CA ALA A 29 7.29 -8.84 -1.22
C ALA A 29 7.01 -7.60 -0.36
N CYS A 30 6.48 -7.76 0.86
CA CYS A 30 6.27 -6.64 1.78
C CYS A 30 7.57 -5.91 2.08
N LEU A 31 8.65 -6.63 2.38
CA LEU A 31 9.97 -6.05 2.65
C LEU A 31 10.58 -5.38 1.41
N GLY A 32 10.37 -5.97 0.23
CA GLY A 32 10.93 -5.48 -1.03
C GLY A 32 10.21 -4.26 -1.60
N GLU A 33 8.90 -4.13 -1.37
CA GLU A 33 8.05 -3.11 -1.98
C GLU A 33 7.63 -2.00 -1.00
N ASP A 34 7.72 -2.20 0.32
CA ASP A 34 7.43 -1.12 1.27
C ASP A 34 8.36 0.08 1.03
N LYS A 35 7.76 1.27 1.09
CA LYS A 35 8.40 2.58 0.86
C LYS A 35 8.99 2.79 -0.53
N ARG A 36 8.78 1.90 -1.50
CA ARG A 36 9.16 2.17 -2.89
C ARG A 36 8.36 3.32 -3.47
N VAL A 37 8.99 4.08 -4.35
CA VAL A 37 8.34 5.18 -5.08
C VAL A 37 7.88 4.67 -6.43
N VAL A 38 6.57 4.72 -6.67
CA VAL A 38 5.93 4.34 -7.92
C VAL A 38 5.09 5.51 -8.41
N LEU A 39 5.37 6.01 -9.62
CA LEU A 39 4.68 7.16 -10.21
C LEU A 39 4.66 8.40 -9.29
N GLY A 40 5.75 8.63 -8.56
CA GLY A 40 5.87 9.74 -7.61
C GLY A 40 5.13 9.55 -6.29
N GLN A 41 4.55 8.37 -6.02
CA GLN A 41 3.92 8.04 -4.74
C GLN A 41 4.72 6.96 -4.01
N THR A 42 4.97 7.19 -2.72
CA THR A 42 5.56 6.19 -1.82
C THR A 42 4.50 5.16 -1.44
N LEU A 43 4.78 3.89 -1.68
CA LEU A 43 3.93 2.78 -1.27
C LEU A 43 4.03 2.55 0.24
N ASP A 44 2.89 2.29 0.88
CA ASP A 44 2.79 1.82 2.26
C ASP A 44 2.33 0.37 2.22
N VAL A 45 3.28 -0.56 2.27
CA VAL A 45 3.01 -2.00 2.16
C VAL A 45 3.19 -2.62 3.53
N ASN A 46 2.21 -3.38 3.97
CA ASN A 46 2.26 -4.12 5.22
C ASN A 46 1.59 -5.48 5.07
N LEU A 47 1.97 -6.43 5.93
CA LEU A 47 1.20 -7.64 6.07
C LEU A 47 -0.12 -7.33 6.78
N VAL A 48 -1.23 -7.81 6.22
CA VAL A 48 -2.57 -7.62 6.79
C VAL A 48 -2.65 -8.22 8.21
N SER A 49 -1.89 -9.28 8.47
CA SER A 49 -1.81 -9.97 9.76
C SER A 49 -1.06 -9.16 10.84
N GLU A 50 -0.25 -8.18 10.44
CA GLU A 50 0.52 -7.36 11.38
C GLU A 50 -0.27 -6.11 11.77
N PRO A 51 -0.39 -5.80 13.07
CA PRO A 51 -1.04 -4.58 13.49
C PRO A 51 -0.24 -3.38 12.95
N LYS A 52 -0.90 -2.50 12.18
CA LYS A 52 -0.28 -1.24 11.75
C LYS A 52 0.09 -0.44 13.01
N ALA A 53 1.39 -0.30 13.28
CA ALA A 53 1.89 0.55 14.34
C ALA A 53 1.48 1.99 14.03
N HIS A 54 0.44 2.47 14.71
CA HIS A 54 0.03 3.87 14.73
C HIS A 54 -0.20 4.45 13.32
N GLN A 55 -1.43 4.34 12.81
CA GLN A 55 -1.93 5.19 11.71
C GLN A 55 -2.05 6.66 12.18
N THR A 56 -0.99 7.25 12.72
CA THR A 56 -0.94 8.68 13.01
C THR A 56 -0.67 9.41 11.70
N GLY A 57 -1.75 9.80 11.03
CA GLY A 57 -1.71 11.03 10.24
C GLY A 57 -1.47 10.90 8.74
N ARG A 58 -2.12 9.96 8.03
CA ARG A 58 -2.53 10.30 6.66
C ARG A 58 -3.80 11.15 6.71
N LYS A 59 -3.70 12.36 7.30
CA LYS A 59 -4.58 13.43 6.82
C LYS A 59 -4.28 13.52 5.33
N ARG A 60 -5.27 13.30 4.49
CA ARG A 60 -5.19 13.62 3.07
C ARG A 60 -4.72 15.07 3.00
N GLN A 61 -3.43 15.32 2.77
CA GLN A 61 -2.99 16.66 2.40
C GLN A 61 -3.37 16.82 0.94
N ASN A 62 -4.67 17.08 0.74
CA ASN A 62 -5.20 17.60 -0.50
C ASN A 62 -4.93 19.12 -0.48
N ILE A 63 -3.65 19.51 -0.45
CA ILE A 63 -3.19 20.77 -1.05
C ILE A 63 -3.23 20.40 -2.54
N THR A 64 -4.17 20.85 -3.39
CA THR A 64 -4.69 22.20 -3.58
C THR A 64 -6.04 22.10 -4.31
N LYS A 65 -7.12 22.54 -3.68
CA LYS A 65 -8.17 23.32 -4.36
C LYS A 65 -8.51 24.45 -3.42
N THR A 66 -7.82 25.56 -3.65
CA THR A 66 -8.09 26.86 -3.06
C THR A 66 -9.51 27.30 -3.34
N GLY A 67 -10.09 28.05 -2.41
CA GLY A 67 -11.09 29.05 -2.72
C GLY A 67 -12.49 28.67 -2.29
N ASN A 68 -13.01 29.48 -1.36
CA ASN A 68 -14.44 29.64 -1.16
C ASN A 68 -15.07 30.06 -2.48
N ASP A 69 -16.13 29.37 -2.90
CA ASP A 69 -17.15 29.91 -3.79
C ASP A 69 -18.49 29.31 -3.32
N TRP A 70 -19.32 30.20 -2.75
CA TRP A 70 -20.73 30.12 -2.34
C TRP A 70 -21.43 28.75 -2.32
#